data_AF-A0A956VWF9-F1
#
_entry.id   AF-A0A956VWF9-F1
#
_cell.length_a   1.000
_cell.length_b   1.000
_cell.length_c   1.000
_cell.angle_alpha   90.00
_cell.angle_beta   90.00
_cell.angle_gamma   90.00
#
_symmetry.space_group_name_H-M   'P 1'
#
loop_
_entity.id
_entity.type
_entity.pdbx_description
1 polymer ?
#
loop_
_entity_poly.entity_id
_entity_poly.type
_entity_poly.pdbx_seq_one_letter_code
_entity_poly.pdbx_strand_id
1 'polypeptide(L)'
;MAKALNSALPGIVTAATDEWVEVAADRVDEALRWLHDSDEFDAAQLSNLTSVDRHDRFEVVYHLQSLDLNHQIAVKAIVHDHEEPILPSAYPVYKGALLQEREVFDLMGIRFANHPDLRRLLLWEGFPGHPLRKDWMGMVEGHTSGLRRFPFEDKAAPDRIMNAGNLVEHGEALSAQSQRNTGASGQGH
;
A
#
# COMPACT_ATOMS: atom_id res chain seq x y z
N MET A 1 18.01 -8.41 -26.24
CA MET A 1 17.93 -7.26 -25.30
C MET A 1 19.25 -6.90 -24.63
N ALA A 2 19.72 -7.62 -23.59
CA ALA A 2 20.85 -7.15 -22.75
C ALA A 2 22.13 -6.77 -23.52
N LYS A 3 22.52 -7.57 -24.54
CA LYS A 3 23.65 -7.25 -25.42
C LYS A 3 23.44 -5.96 -26.22
N ALA A 4 22.25 -5.78 -26.79
CA ALA A 4 21.91 -4.60 -27.58
C ALA A 4 21.88 -3.35 -26.70
N LEU A 5 21.25 -3.45 -25.53
CA LEU A 5 21.18 -2.37 -24.54
C LEU A 5 22.58 -1.96 -24.05
N ASN A 6 23.44 -2.92 -23.69
CA ASN A 6 24.80 -2.61 -23.26
C ASN A 6 25.72 -2.11 -24.40
N SER A 7 25.40 -2.46 -25.66
CA SER A 7 26.10 -1.90 -26.82
C SER A 7 25.71 -0.45 -27.09
N ALA A 8 24.44 -0.10 -26.89
CA ALA A 8 23.96 1.28 -27.07
C ALA A 8 24.33 2.17 -25.88
N LEU A 9 24.25 1.63 -24.68
CA LEU A 9 24.51 2.30 -23.41
C LEU A 9 25.53 1.48 -22.60
N PRO A 10 26.84 1.68 -22.82
CA PRO A 10 27.87 0.93 -22.12
C PRO A 10 27.79 1.10 -20.60
N GLY A 11 27.90 -0.01 -19.88
CA GLY A 11 27.92 -0.04 -18.41
C GLY A 11 26.54 0.09 -17.76
N ILE A 12 25.46 0.14 -18.55
CA ILE A 12 24.11 0.23 -17.99
C ILE A 12 23.60 -1.12 -17.48
N VAL A 13 24.02 -2.23 -18.08
CA VAL A 13 23.54 -3.57 -17.70
C VAL A 13 24.43 -4.15 -16.61
N THR A 14 23.83 -4.45 -15.46
CA THR A 14 24.54 -5.04 -14.30
C THR A 14 24.38 -6.56 -14.25
N ALA A 15 23.19 -7.06 -14.60
CA ALA A 15 22.89 -8.49 -14.71
C ALA A 15 21.78 -8.70 -15.75
N ALA A 16 21.64 -9.92 -16.27
CA ALA A 16 20.55 -10.26 -17.18
C ALA A 16 20.28 -11.77 -17.19
N THR A 17 19.05 -12.11 -17.55
CA THR A 17 18.63 -13.46 -17.94
C THR A 17 17.93 -13.40 -19.29
N ASP A 18 17.37 -14.52 -19.73
CA ASP A 18 16.55 -14.56 -20.94
C ASP A 18 15.21 -13.82 -20.77
N GLU A 19 14.77 -13.59 -19.53
CA GLU A 19 13.45 -13.00 -19.21
C GLU A 19 13.52 -11.53 -18.77
N TRP A 20 14.63 -11.12 -18.13
CA TRP A 20 14.77 -9.79 -17.55
C TRP A 20 16.19 -9.23 -17.71
N VAL A 21 16.29 -7.91 -17.68
CA VAL A 21 17.56 -7.18 -17.61
C VAL A 21 17.60 -6.31 -16.36
N GLU A 22 18.70 -6.38 -15.63
CA GLU A 22 18.99 -5.48 -14.53
C GLU A 22 19.89 -4.35 -15.04
N VAL A 23 19.51 -3.14 -14.67
CA VAL A 23 20.17 -1.91 -15.10
C VAL A 23 20.66 -1.09 -13.91
N ALA A 24 21.66 -0.27 -14.16
CA ALA A 24 22.16 0.72 -13.22
C ALA A 24 21.01 1.64 -12.77
N ALA A 25 20.78 1.67 -11.46
CA ALA A 25 19.64 2.35 -10.85
C ALA A 25 19.61 3.86 -11.14
N ASP A 26 20.77 4.50 -11.18
CA ASP A 26 20.96 5.92 -11.47
C ASP A 26 20.70 6.30 -12.94
N ARG A 27 20.64 5.31 -13.84
CA ARG A 27 20.45 5.49 -15.28
C ARG A 27 19.25 4.72 -15.83
N VAL A 28 18.31 4.33 -14.96
CA VAL A 28 17.14 3.53 -15.37
C VAL A 28 16.28 4.26 -16.41
N ASP A 29 16.14 5.59 -16.33
CA ASP A 29 15.35 6.36 -17.30
C ASP A 29 15.97 6.35 -18.70
N GLU A 30 17.31 6.32 -18.81
CA GLU A 30 18.01 6.17 -20.08
C GLU A 30 17.72 4.80 -20.71
N ALA A 31 17.78 3.72 -19.91
CA ALA A 31 17.47 2.38 -20.39
C ALA A 31 16.01 2.27 -20.86
N LEU A 32 15.07 2.80 -20.07
CA LEU A 32 13.65 2.82 -20.39
C LEU A 32 13.36 3.60 -21.66
N ARG A 33 13.96 4.79 -21.82
CA ARG A 33 13.82 5.61 -23.03
C ARG A 33 14.36 4.90 -24.27
N TRP A 34 15.53 4.26 -24.15
CA TRP A 34 16.11 3.53 -25.27
C TRP A 34 15.25 2.33 -25.69
N LEU A 35 14.70 1.58 -24.71
CA LEU A 35 13.80 0.46 -24.99
C LEU A 35 12.48 0.91 -25.62
N HIS A 36 11.97 2.08 -25.20
CA HIS A 36 10.78 2.70 -25.77
C HIS A 36 11.01 3.13 -27.23
N ASP A 37 12.13 3.80 -27.51
CA ASP A 37 12.42 4.40 -28.83
C ASP A 37 13.04 3.42 -29.84
N SER A 38 13.34 2.19 -29.43
CA SER A 38 13.98 1.18 -30.29
C SER A 38 12.94 0.37 -31.07
N ASP A 39 12.98 0.43 -32.41
CA ASP A 39 12.12 -0.38 -33.29
C ASP A 39 12.22 -1.90 -33.03
N GLU A 40 13.37 -2.39 -32.55
CA GLU A 40 13.57 -3.82 -32.21
C GLU A 40 12.76 -4.25 -30.97
N PHE A 41 12.52 -3.34 -30.03
CA PHE A 41 11.91 -3.65 -28.73
C PHE A 41 10.53 -3.04 -28.58
N ASP A 42 10.27 -1.87 -29.17
CA ASP A 42 9.00 -1.17 -29.16
C ASP A 42 8.32 -1.21 -27.79
N ALA A 43 9.08 -0.91 -26.74
CA ALA A 43 8.59 -1.03 -25.37
C ALA A 43 7.70 0.17 -25.02
N ALA A 44 6.64 0.40 -25.79
CA ALA A 44 5.82 1.61 -25.77
C ALA A 44 4.92 1.71 -24.54
N GLN A 45 4.59 0.59 -23.89
CA GLN A 45 3.69 0.56 -22.75
C GLN A 45 4.38 0.10 -21.46
N LEU A 46 4.21 0.88 -20.38
CA LEU A 46 4.48 0.42 -19.01
C LEU A 46 3.23 -0.24 -18.45
N SER A 47 3.26 -1.57 -18.31
CA SER A 47 2.14 -2.36 -17.79
C SER A 47 2.09 -2.33 -16.26
N ASN A 48 3.25 -2.40 -15.61
CA ASN A 48 3.35 -2.39 -14.15
C ASN A 48 4.71 -1.87 -13.68
N LEU A 49 4.74 -1.19 -12.55
CA LEU A 49 5.93 -0.76 -11.83
C LEU A 49 5.71 -1.16 -10.37
N THR A 50 6.57 -2.04 -9.89
CA THR A 50 6.49 -2.56 -8.53
C THR A 50 7.87 -2.57 -7.88
N SER A 51 7.92 -2.74 -6.56
CA SER A 51 9.18 -2.84 -5.83
C SER A 51 9.11 -3.93 -4.78
N VAL A 52 10.21 -4.62 -4.58
CA VAL A 52 10.37 -5.72 -3.62
C VAL A 52 11.50 -5.37 -2.65
N ASP A 53 11.23 -5.46 -1.36
CA ASP A 53 12.25 -5.33 -0.33
C ASP A 53 12.90 -6.70 -0.08
N ARG A 54 14.21 -6.78 -0.31
CA ARG A 54 15.03 -7.97 -0.13
C ARG A 54 15.77 -8.01 1.22
N HIS A 55 15.46 -7.10 2.14
CA HIS A 55 16.14 -6.84 3.43
C HIS A 55 17.48 -6.12 3.33
N ASP A 56 18.26 -6.35 2.28
CA ASP A 56 19.56 -5.69 2.04
C ASP A 56 19.53 -4.64 0.93
N ARG A 57 18.46 -4.65 0.12
CA ARG A 57 18.24 -3.74 -1.01
C ARG A 57 16.77 -3.71 -1.41
N PHE A 58 16.40 -2.68 -2.17
CA PHE A 58 15.16 -2.65 -2.93
C PHE A 58 15.40 -3.08 -4.37
N GLU A 59 14.51 -3.92 -4.90
CA GLU A 59 14.44 -4.30 -6.30
C GLU A 59 13.20 -3.64 -6.91
N VAL A 60 13.38 -2.67 -7.79
CA VAL A 60 12.29 -2.02 -8.53
C VAL A 60 12.19 -2.65 -9.92
N VAL A 61 11.00 -3.13 -10.27
CA VAL A 61 10.74 -3.89 -11.49
C VAL A 61 9.75 -3.13 -12.36
N TYR A 62 10.16 -2.87 -13.60
CA TYR A 62 9.37 -2.26 -14.65
C TYR A 62 8.98 -3.34 -15.65
N HIS A 63 7.68 -3.59 -15.76
CA HIS A 63 7.11 -4.49 -16.76
C HIS A 63 6.67 -3.67 -17.95
N LEU A 64 7.40 -3.81 -19.05
CA LEU A 64 7.16 -3.14 -20.30
C LEU A 64 6.54 -4.10 -21.30
N GLN A 65 5.78 -3.56 -22.24
CA GLN A 65 5.09 -4.32 -23.26
C GLN A 65 5.16 -3.61 -24.61
N SER A 66 5.44 -4.38 -25.66
CA SER A 66 5.16 -3.97 -27.04
C SER A 66 3.84 -4.57 -27.47
N LEU A 67 2.95 -3.72 -27.97
CA LEU A 67 1.68 -4.17 -28.53
C LEU A 67 1.85 -4.63 -29.99
N ASP A 68 2.78 -4.03 -30.72
CA ASP A 68 3.00 -4.34 -32.14
C ASP A 68 3.81 -5.62 -32.32
N LEU A 69 4.84 -5.84 -31.49
CA LEU A 69 5.66 -7.06 -31.49
C LEU A 69 5.08 -8.17 -30.60
N ASN A 70 4.05 -7.86 -29.79
CA ASN A 70 3.37 -8.78 -28.87
C ASN A 70 4.34 -9.52 -27.94
N HIS A 71 5.25 -8.79 -27.29
CA HIS A 71 6.17 -9.32 -26.29
C HIS A 71 6.20 -8.48 -25.01
N GLN A 72 6.81 -9.04 -23.98
CA GLN A 72 6.96 -8.39 -22.68
C GLN A 72 8.43 -8.35 -22.28
N ILE A 73 8.82 -7.28 -21.62
CA ILE A 73 10.18 -7.02 -21.18
C ILE A 73 10.14 -6.64 -19.71
N ALA A 74 10.97 -7.29 -18.89
CA ALA A 74 11.15 -6.91 -17.49
C ALA A 74 12.51 -6.21 -17.32
N VAL A 75 12.47 -4.98 -16.83
CA VAL A 75 13.66 -4.21 -16.44
C VAL A 75 13.70 -4.11 -14.93
N LYS A 76 14.86 -4.35 -14.33
CA LYS A 76 15.08 -4.29 -12.88
C LYS A 76 16.10 -3.21 -12.55
N ALA A 77 15.85 -2.47 -11.48
CA ALA A 77 16.80 -1.53 -10.90
C ALA A 77 17.00 -1.87 -9.43
N ILE A 78 18.25 -2.01 -8.99
CA ILE A 78 18.60 -2.35 -7.62
C ILE A 78 19.04 -1.08 -6.87
N VAL A 79 18.34 -0.76 -5.79
CA VAL A 79 18.67 0.36 -4.91
C VAL A 79 19.19 -0.20 -3.60
N HIS A 80 20.46 0.04 -3.32
CA HIS A 80 21.12 -0.45 -2.10
C HIS A 80 20.92 0.45 -0.88
N ASP A 81 20.53 1.71 -1.09
CA ASP A 81 20.26 2.65 0.00
C ASP A 81 18.85 2.41 0.56
N HIS A 82 18.77 1.92 1.80
CA HIS A 82 17.50 1.69 2.51
C HIS A 82 16.97 2.94 3.21
N GLU A 83 17.86 3.89 3.56
CA GLU A 83 17.52 5.11 4.29
C GLU A 83 16.96 6.16 3.33
N GLU A 84 17.67 6.41 2.23
CA GLU A 84 17.30 7.38 1.20
C GLU A 84 17.23 6.76 -0.21
N PRO A 85 16.34 5.77 -0.46
CA PRO A 85 16.19 5.15 -1.77
C PRO A 85 15.67 6.16 -2.80
N ILE A 86 16.48 6.48 -3.80
CA ILE A 86 16.14 7.42 -4.88
C ILE A 86 16.41 6.78 -6.24
N LEU A 87 15.48 6.94 -7.18
CA LEU A 87 15.59 6.52 -8.58
C LEU A 87 15.18 7.66 -9.53
N PRO A 88 15.71 7.72 -10.76
CA PRO A 88 15.11 8.50 -11.85
C PRO A 88 13.68 8.07 -12.12
N SER A 89 12.77 9.04 -12.33
CA SER A 89 11.38 8.76 -12.66
C SER A 89 11.23 8.23 -14.09
N ALA A 90 10.35 7.25 -14.25
CA ALA A 90 9.90 6.74 -15.55
C ALA A 90 8.83 7.64 -16.21
N TYR A 91 8.23 8.59 -15.48
CA TYR A 91 7.18 9.49 -15.98
C TYR A 91 7.51 10.26 -17.28
N PRO A 92 8.76 10.72 -17.53
CA PRO A 92 9.10 11.36 -18.79
C PRO A 92 8.93 10.45 -20.01
N VAL A 93 9.07 9.13 -19.82
CA VAL A 93 8.91 8.10 -20.86
C VAL A 93 7.47 7.58 -20.86
N TYR A 94 6.98 7.14 -19.70
CA TYR A 94 5.67 6.51 -19.55
C TYR A 94 4.74 7.33 -18.67
N LYS A 95 3.69 7.91 -19.25
CA LYS A 95 2.68 8.67 -18.46
C LYS A 95 1.95 7.82 -17.42
N GLY A 96 1.84 6.51 -17.66
CA GLY A 96 1.28 5.55 -16.69
C GLY A 96 2.08 5.44 -15.38
N ALA A 97 3.35 5.86 -15.37
CA ALA A 97 4.20 5.81 -14.18
C ALA A 97 3.72 6.75 -13.06
N LEU A 98 2.96 7.81 -13.39
CA LEU A 98 2.52 8.84 -12.43
C LEU A 98 1.87 8.26 -11.16
N LEU A 99 0.98 7.28 -11.30
CA LEU A 99 0.29 6.68 -10.16
C LEU A 99 1.11 5.54 -9.55
N GLN A 100 1.80 4.76 -10.38
CA GLN A 100 2.56 3.59 -9.93
C GLN A 100 3.80 4.00 -9.10
N GLU A 101 4.50 5.07 -9.50
CA GLU A 101 5.61 5.64 -8.74
C GLU A 101 5.14 6.24 -7.41
N ARG A 102 3.94 6.81 -7.36
CA ARG A 102 3.32 7.29 -6.11
C ARG A 102 2.94 6.15 -5.18
N GLU A 103 2.42 5.04 -5.71
CA GLU A 103 2.14 3.84 -4.94
C GLU A 103 3.42 3.27 -4.31
N VAL A 104 4.48 3.12 -5.11
CA VAL A 104 5.78 2.65 -4.61
C VAL A 104 6.36 3.61 -3.58
N PHE A 105 6.27 4.93 -3.80
CA PHE A 105 6.68 5.91 -2.80
C PHE A 105 5.89 5.78 -1.50
N ASP A 106 4.57 5.61 -1.57
CA ASP A 106 3.73 5.55 -0.39
C ASP A 106 3.94 4.26 0.42
N LEU A 107 4.01 3.11 -0.26
CA LEU A 107 4.09 1.81 0.39
C LEU A 107 5.51 1.38 0.76
N MET A 108 6.52 1.84 0.00
CA MET A 108 7.91 1.39 0.09
C MET A 108 8.88 2.55 0.35
N GLY A 109 8.47 3.80 0.22
CA GLY A 109 9.30 4.98 0.54
C GLY A 109 10.39 5.28 -0.47
N ILE A 110 10.37 4.65 -1.65
CA ILE A 110 11.32 4.92 -2.73
C ILE A 110 10.92 6.23 -3.41
N ARG A 111 11.86 7.17 -3.49
CA ARG A 111 11.64 8.48 -4.11
C ARG A 111 12.02 8.44 -5.58
N PHE A 112 11.25 9.15 -6.40
CA PHE A 112 11.49 9.26 -7.84
C PHE A 112 11.89 10.70 -8.20
N ALA A 113 13.13 10.88 -8.64
CA ALA A 113 13.65 12.16 -9.13
C ALA A 113 12.96 12.55 -10.44
N ASN A 114 12.64 13.83 -10.60
CA ASN A 114 11.91 14.38 -11.76
C ASN A 114 10.45 13.92 -11.89
N HIS A 115 9.87 13.29 -10.85
CA HIS A 115 8.44 13.02 -10.81
C HIS A 115 7.64 14.31 -10.56
N PRO A 116 6.60 14.63 -11.36
CA PRO A 116 5.91 15.92 -11.28
C PRO A 116 5.07 16.12 -10.01
N ASP A 117 4.52 15.04 -9.44
CA ASP A 117 3.65 15.11 -8.25
C ASP A 117 3.85 13.88 -7.34
N LEU A 118 4.97 13.83 -6.61
CA LEU A 118 5.26 12.70 -5.72
C LEU A 118 4.66 12.93 -4.33
N ARG A 119 3.42 12.48 -4.14
CA ARG A 119 2.70 12.50 -2.86
C ARG A 119 2.06 11.14 -2.59
N ARG A 120 1.75 10.88 -1.31
CA ARG A 120 1.03 9.68 -0.87
C ARG A 120 -0.26 9.48 -1.66
N LEU A 121 -0.67 8.23 -1.83
CA LEU A 121 -1.79 7.85 -2.71
C LEU A 121 -2.78 6.91 -2.01
N LEU A 122 -2.28 5.92 -1.28
CA LEU A 122 -3.06 4.84 -0.68
C LEU A 122 -3.21 5.00 0.83
N LEU A 123 -2.18 5.48 1.52
CA LEU A 123 -2.17 5.64 2.97
C LEU A 123 -2.81 6.98 3.37
N TRP A 124 -3.44 6.99 4.55
CA TRP A 124 -4.02 8.20 5.12
C TRP A 124 -2.95 9.18 5.59
N GLU A 125 -3.34 10.44 5.74
CA GLU A 125 -2.44 11.49 6.24
C GLU A 125 -1.93 11.15 7.65
N GLY A 126 -0.60 11.14 7.82
CA GLY A 126 0.04 10.81 9.09
C GLY A 126 0.23 9.32 9.36
N PHE A 127 -0.03 8.43 8.39
CA PHE A 127 0.35 7.01 8.53
C PHE A 127 1.87 6.90 8.77
N PRO A 128 2.31 6.26 9.87
CA PRO A 128 3.72 6.17 10.18
C PRO A 128 4.42 5.25 9.17
N GLY A 129 5.55 5.69 8.60
CA GLY A 129 6.41 4.88 7.71
C GLY A 129 5.74 4.27 6.47
N HIS A 130 6.24 3.08 6.09
CA HIS A 130 6.05 2.41 4.79
C HIS A 130 5.76 0.91 4.99
N PRO A 131 4.50 0.47 4.90
CA PRO A 131 4.07 -0.83 5.43
C PRO A 131 4.59 -2.06 4.67
N LEU A 132 5.05 -1.91 3.43
CA LEU A 132 5.56 -3.04 2.64
C LEU A 132 7.06 -3.27 2.84
N ARG A 133 7.77 -2.39 3.55
CA ARG A 133 9.16 -2.64 3.94
C ARG A 133 9.22 -3.75 4.99
N LYS A 134 10.27 -4.57 4.97
CA LYS A 134 10.43 -5.70 5.89
C LYS A 134 10.86 -5.27 7.29
N ASP A 135 11.58 -4.16 7.40
CA ASP A 135 11.95 -3.52 8.67
C ASP A 135 10.76 -2.91 9.41
N TRP A 136 9.68 -2.58 8.69
CA TRP A 136 8.43 -2.02 9.23
C TRP A 136 7.86 -2.83 10.40
N MET A 137 7.93 -4.17 10.33
CA MET A 137 7.41 -5.05 11.38
C MET A 137 8.18 -4.95 12.70
N GLY A 138 9.41 -4.43 12.69
CA GLY A 138 10.21 -4.20 13.90
C GLY A 138 9.91 -2.86 14.59
N MET A 139 9.30 -1.90 13.89
CA MET A 139 9.02 -0.55 14.43
C MET A 139 7.75 -0.47 15.30
N VAL A 140 6.81 -1.40 15.14
CA VAL A 140 5.55 -1.39 15.88
C VAL A 140 5.54 -2.56 16.87
N GLU A 141 5.98 -2.32 18.10
CA GLU A 141 5.86 -3.30 19.20
C GLU A 141 4.42 -3.88 19.23
N GLY A 142 4.28 -5.18 18.96
CA GLY A 142 3.03 -5.93 19.16
C GLY A 142 2.06 -6.04 17.97
N HIS A 143 2.39 -5.55 16.78
CA HIS A 143 1.52 -5.71 15.60
C HIS A 143 1.99 -6.86 14.69
N THR A 144 1.38 -8.05 14.85
CA THR A 144 1.47 -9.16 13.89
C THR A 144 0.69 -8.81 12.62
N SER A 145 1.14 -9.25 11.44
CA SER A 145 0.40 -9.05 10.19
C SER A 145 -0.99 -9.69 10.25
N GLY A 146 -2.02 -8.89 9.96
CA GLY A 146 -3.43 -9.24 10.11
C GLY A 146 -4.10 -8.29 11.11
N LEU A 147 -5.18 -7.64 10.70
CA LEU A 147 -6.00 -6.87 11.64
C LEU A 147 -6.52 -7.85 12.70
N ARG A 148 -6.14 -7.68 13.97
CA ARG A 148 -6.89 -8.31 15.08
C ARG A 148 -8.27 -7.68 15.22
N ARG A 149 -8.46 -6.44 14.72
CA ARG A 149 -9.70 -5.65 14.73
C ARG A 149 -9.62 -4.52 13.70
N PHE A 150 -10.72 -4.10 13.07
CA PHE A 150 -10.71 -2.99 12.09
C PHE A 150 -10.75 -1.60 12.77
N PRO A 151 -10.15 -0.56 12.16
CA PRO A 151 -10.42 0.83 12.56
C PRO A 151 -11.93 1.15 12.39
N PHE A 152 -12.51 1.89 13.35
CA PHE A 152 -13.97 2.18 13.51
C PHE A 152 -14.84 1.04 14.08
N GLU A 153 -14.25 -0.04 14.57
CA GLU A 153 -15.00 -1.01 15.36
C GLU A 153 -15.23 -0.45 16.78
N ASP A 154 -16.26 0.36 16.93
CA ASP A 154 -16.55 1.07 18.18
C ASP A 154 -16.65 0.13 19.39
N LYS A 155 -16.24 0.64 20.55
CA LYS A 155 -16.46 0.02 21.86
C LYS A 155 -17.92 0.27 22.29
N ALA A 156 -18.86 -0.51 21.78
CA ALA A 156 -20.23 -0.50 22.30
C ALA A 156 -20.96 -1.83 22.11
N ALA A 157 -20.59 -2.84 22.88
CA ALA A 157 -21.54 -3.81 23.43
C ALA A 157 -20.91 -4.45 24.68
N PRO A 158 -21.40 -4.15 25.90
CA PRO A 158 -20.94 -4.89 27.08
C PRO A 158 -21.35 -6.36 26.95
N ASP A 159 -20.42 -7.26 27.30
CA ASP A 159 -20.58 -8.70 27.30
C ASP A 159 -21.91 -9.12 27.93
N ARG A 160 -22.83 -9.64 27.10
CA ARG A 160 -23.99 -10.36 27.59
C ARG A 160 -23.51 -11.76 28.01
N ILE A 161 -22.91 -11.82 29.21
CA ILE A 161 -22.70 -13.08 29.92
C ILE A 161 -24.10 -13.66 30.16
N MET A 162 -24.47 -14.68 29.39
CA MET A 162 -25.55 -15.59 29.78
C MET A 162 -25.04 -16.42 30.95
N ASN A 163 -25.18 -15.91 32.18
CA ASN A 163 -25.04 -16.71 33.38
C ASN A 163 -26.42 -17.22 33.80
N ALA A 164 -26.59 -18.53 33.71
CA ALA A 164 -27.60 -19.26 34.44
C ALA A 164 -27.37 -19.08 35.95
N GLY A 165 -28.45 -18.81 36.70
CA GLY A 165 -28.49 -18.96 38.15
C GLY A 165 -28.39 -17.66 38.94
N ASN A 166 -29.56 -17.12 39.31
CA ASN A 166 -30.05 -16.98 40.69
C ASN A 166 -30.97 -15.76 40.77
N LEU A 167 -32.27 -16.03 40.92
CA LEU A 167 -32.96 -16.02 42.20
C LEU A 167 -33.10 -14.60 42.75
N VAL A 168 -34.28 -14.06 42.43
CA VAL A 168 -35.09 -13.14 43.21
C VAL A 168 -34.74 -13.23 44.70
N GLU A 169 -34.36 -12.09 45.29
CA GLU A 169 -34.85 -11.64 46.59
C GLU A 169 -34.26 -10.26 46.91
N HIS A 170 -35.10 -9.23 46.90
CA HIS A 170 -34.97 -8.12 47.84
C HIS A 170 -36.37 -7.66 48.22
N GLY A 171 -36.73 -7.99 49.46
CA GLY A 171 -37.95 -7.55 50.12
C GLY A 171 -37.93 -6.06 50.44
N GLU A 172 -39.16 -5.53 50.48
CA GLU A 172 -39.72 -4.58 51.45
C GLU A 172 -38.96 -3.25 51.71
N ALA A 173 -39.58 -2.08 51.73
CA ALA A 173 -40.94 -1.65 51.49
C ALA A 173 -40.86 -0.12 51.35
N LEU A 174 -41.47 0.44 50.32
CA LEU A 174 -41.92 1.84 50.33
C LEU A 174 -43.43 1.79 50.16
N SER A 175 -44.09 1.92 51.31
CA SER A 175 -45.52 1.99 51.47
C SER A 175 -46.07 3.33 50.96
N ALA A 176 -47.32 3.26 50.51
CA ALA A 176 -48.27 4.35 50.29
C ALA A 176 -48.05 5.25 49.06
N GLN A 177 -48.65 4.86 47.92
CA GLN A 177 -49.72 5.64 47.26
C GLN A 177 -50.10 4.99 45.93
N SER A 178 -51.19 4.21 45.91
CA SER A 178 -52.21 4.24 44.84
C SER A 178 -53.32 3.23 45.17
N GLN A 179 -53.98 3.44 46.32
CA GLN A 179 -55.41 3.16 46.36
C GLN A 179 -56.11 4.38 45.78
N ARG A 180 -57.09 4.11 44.92
CA ARG A 180 -58.10 5.03 44.37
C ARG A 180 -57.72 5.71 43.06
N ASN A 181 -57.81 4.92 41.99
CA ASN A 181 -58.40 5.41 40.76
C ASN A 181 -59.92 5.16 40.81
N THR A 182 -60.68 6.15 41.30
CA THR A 182 -62.11 6.34 40.96
C THR A 182 -62.46 7.80 41.24
N GLY A 183 -62.20 8.65 40.24
CA GLY A 183 -62.95 9.89 40.10
C GLY A 183 -64.34 9.60 39.51
N ALA A 184 -65.29 10.44 39.92
CA ALA A 184 -66.56 10.76 39.27
C ALA A 184 -67.80 9.88 39.53
N SER A 185 -68.52 10.24 40.60
CA SER A 185 -69.96 10.55 40.56
C SER A 185 -70.27 11.42 41.79
N GLY A 186 -70.74 12.66 41.62
CA GLY A 186 -72.16 12.97 41.71
C GLY A 186 -72.40 13.99 42.82
N GLN A 187 -72.94 15.15 42.43
CA GLN A 187 -73.46 16.22 43.28
C GLN A 187 -74.60 15.74 44.19
N GLY A 188 -74.86 16.45 45.29
CA GLY A 188 -76.23 16.60 45.79
C GLY A 188 -76.39 16.64 47.32
N HIS A 189 -76.53 17.87 47.84
CA HIS A 189 -77.33 18.33 48.99
C HIS A 189 -77.14 17.66 50.36
#